data_AF-A0A2V8J6A9-F1
#
_entry.id   AF-A0A2V8J6A9-F1
#
_cell.length_a   1.000
_cell.length_b   1.000
_cell.length_c   1.000
_cell.angle_alpha   90.00
_cell.angle_beta   90.00
_cell.angle_gamma   90.00
#
_symmetry.space_group_name_H-M   'P 1'
#
loop_
_entity.id
_entity.type
_entity.pdbx_description
1 polymer ?
#
loop_
_entity_poly.entity_id
_entity_poly.type
_entity_poly.pdbx_seq_one_letter_code
_entity_poly.pdbx_strand_id
1 'polypeptide(L)' 'MRVTKSEVSTAEFRIWCEACCIRIAPHEERTIAAGKIYHPRCYSKQPSANGGSKTASPALTITGSVLP' A
#
# COMPACT_ATOMS: atom_id res chain seq x y z
N MET A 1 33.32 7.40 22.84
CA MET A 1 32.70 7.51 21.51
C MET A 1 31.31 8.09 21.71
N ARG A 2 31.02 9.31 21.24
CA ARG A 2 29.69 9.91 21.38
C ARG A 2 28.82 9.38 20.24
N VAL A 3 27.85 8.53 20.56
CA VAL A 3 26.86 8.05 19.60
C VAL A 3 25.94 9.22 19.31
N THR A 4 26.20 9.92 18.21
CA THR A 4 25.23 10.85 17.62
C THR A 4 24.05 10.02 17.17
N LYS A 5 23.02 9.97 18.03
CA LYS A 5 21.71 9.46 17.68
C LYS A 5 21.23 10.32 16.52
N SER A 6 21.36 9.81 15.30
CA SER A 6 20.75 10.44 14.13
C SER A 6 19.28 10.59 14.46
N GLU A 7 18.87 11.84 14.69
CA GLU A 7 17.47 12.23 14.79
C GLU A 7 16.90 12.07 13.38
N VAL A 8 16.66 10.81 13.03
CA VAL A 8 15.86 10.45 11.87
C VAL A 8 14.50 11.07 12.13
N SER A 9 14.24 12.19 11.46
CA SER A 9 13.05 13.01 11.62
C SER A 9 11.82 12.14 11.34
N THR A 10 11.28 11.53 12.40
CA THR A 10 10.19 10.52 12.31
C THR A 10 8.93 11.08 11.65
N ALA A 11 8.83 12.41 11.54
CA ALA A 11 7.77 13.14 10.85
C ALA A 11 7.70 12.79 9.35
N GLU A 12 8.83 12.56 8.69
CA GLU A 12 8.88 12.24 7.25
C GLU A 12 8.45 10.79 6.94
N PHE A 13 8.31 9.94 7.97
CA PHE A 13 8.03 8.51 7.83
C PHE A 13 6.55 8.16 7.98
N ARG A 14 5.68 9.12 8.29
CA ARG A 14 4.24 8.90 8.51
C ARG A 14 3.44 9.31 7.28
N ILE A 15 3.80 8.74 6.13
CA ILE A 15 3.13 9.00 4.86
C ILE A 15 2.04 7.94 4.66
N TRP A 16 0.85 8.40 4.32
CA TRP A 16 -0.31 7.55 4.08
C TRP A 16 -0.75 7.68 2.63
N CYS A 17 -1.17 6.56 2.05
CA CYS A 17 -1.80 6.57 0.75
C CYS A 17 -3.25 7.03 0.89
N GLU A 18 -3.64 8.07 0.14
CA GLU A 18 -4.99 8.63 0.15
C GLU A 18 -6.06 7.73 -0.48
N ALA A 19 -5.68 6.70 -1.24
CA ALA A 19 -6.62 5.80 -1.89
C ALA A 19 -7.00 4.57 -1.04
N CYS A 20 -6.07 4.06 -0.23
CA CYS A 20 -6.30 2.84 0.57
C CYS A 20 -6.08 3.04 2.07
N CYS A 21 -5.72 4.26 2.50
CA CYS A 21 -5.47 4.62 3.90
C CYS A 21 -4.43 3.72 4.61
N ILE A 22 -3.51 3.13 3.84
CA ILE A 22 -2.40 2.31 4.35
C ILE A 22 -1.12 3.15 4.30
N ARG A 23 -0.23 2.92 5.27
CA ARG A 23 1.06 3.59 5.37
C ARG A 23 1.98 3.16 4.21
N ILE A 24 2.55 4.14 3.53
CA ILE A 24 3.58 3.91 2.50
C ILE A 24 4.91 3.72 3.23
N ALA A 25 5.59 2.60 2.96
CA ALA A 25 6.89 2.35 3.58
C ALA A 25 7.94 3.38 3.08
N PRO A 26 8.93 3.77 3.90
CA PRO A 26 9.89 4.80 3.50
C PRO A 26 10.79 4.38 2.32
N HIS A 27 10.95 3.08 2.11
CA HIS A 27 11.66 2.47 0.98
C HIS A 27 10.73 2.08 -0.18
N GLU A 28 9.42 2.27 -0.03
CA GLU A 28 8.47 2.03 -1.09
C GLU A 28 8.33 3.27 -1.97
N GLU A 29 8.18 3.06 -3.27
CA GLU A 29 7.94 4.15 -4.22
C GLU A 29 6.58 4.81 -3.93
N ARG A 30 6.52 6.13 -4.07
CA ARG A 30 5.31 6.93 -3.82
C ARG A 30 4.99 7.81 -5.02
N THR A 31 3.71 7.94 -5.32
CA THR A 31 3.22 8.86 -6.35
C THR A 31 2.59 10.08 -5.68
N ILE A 32 3.02 11.27 -6.08
CA ILE A 32 2.47 12.54 -5.59
C ILE A 32 1.66 13.15 -6.73
N ALA A 33 0.35 13.29 -6.54
CA ALA A 33 -0.56 13.85 -7.53
C ALA A 33 -1.50 14.86 -6.85
N ALA A 34 -1.59 16.07 -7.39
CA ALA A 34 -2.41 17.16 -6.83
C ALA A 34 -2.18 17.41 -5.32
N GLY A 35 -0.94 17.27 -4.84
CA GLY A 35 -0.59 17.42 -3.42
C GLY A 35 -1.02 16.26 -2.52
N LYS A 36 -1.54 15.18 -3.09
CA LYS A 36 -1.92 13.94 -2.39
C LYS A 36 -0.90 12.85 -2.69
N ILE A 37 -0.68 11.95 -1.73
CA ILE A 37 0.31 10.88 -1.83
C ILE A 37 -0.41 9.53 -1.96
N TYR A 38 0.07 8.69 -2.87
CA TYR A 38 -0.49 7.38 -3.16
C TYR A 38 0.60 6.33 -3.33
N HIS A 39 0.26 5.06 -3.09
CA HIS A 39 1.06 3.97 -3.68
C HIS A 39 0.97 4.07 -5.21
N PRO A 40 2.03 3.74 -5.95
CA PRO A 40 2.03 3.74 -7.41
C PRO A 40 0.90 2.88 -7.96
N ARG A 41 0.72 1.68 -7.39
CA ARG A 41 -0.38 0.78 -7.75
C ARG A 41 -1.75 1.37 -7.44
N CYS A 42 -1.90 2.08 -6.33
CA CYS A 42 -3.17 2.73 -5.97
C CYS A 42 -3.50 3.90 -6.89
N TYR A 43 -2.49 4.69 -7.27
CA TYR A 43 -2.63 5.77 -8.23
C TYR A 43 -3.02 5.24 -9.61
N SER A 44 -2.34 4.20 -10.11
CA SER A 44 -2.69 3.55 -11.38
C SER A 44 -4.06 2.86 -11.37
N LYS A 45 -4.59 2.54 -10.19
CA LYS A 45 -5.89 1.88 -9.99
C LYS A 45 -7.02 2.87 -9.68
N GLN A 46 -6.72 4.16 -9.55
CA GLN A 46 -7.75 5.19 -9.55
C GLN A 46 -8.64 4.97 -10.78
N PRO A 47 -9.97 5.14 -10.67
CA PRO A 47 -10.86 5.01 -11.81
C PRO A 47 -10.64 6.18 -12.77
N SER A 48 -9.55 6.15 -13.51
CA SER A 48 -9.40 6.93 -14.73
C SER A 48 -10.20 6.23 -15.82
N ALA A 49 -11.53 6.22 -15.67
CA ALA A 49 -12.52 5.67 -16.61
C ALA A 49 -12.24 4.25 -17.20
N ASN A 50 -11.24 3.51 -16.72
CA ASN A 50 -10.76 2.30 -17.39
C ASN A 50 -10.16 1.30 -16.38
N GLY A 51 -11.04 0.49 -15.81
CA GLY A 51 -10.80 -0.96 -15.67
C GLY A 51 -9.97 -1.47 -14.50
N GLY A 52 -10.66 -2.07 -13.51
CA GLY A 52 -10.27 -3.40 -13.06
C GLY A 52 -9.68 -3.52 -11.64
N SER A 53 -10.51 -3.35 -10.62
CA SER A 53 -10.30 -4.00 -9.33
C SER A 53 -10.46 -5.51 -9.41
N LYS A 54 -9.39 -6.21 -9.80
CA LYS A 54 -9.18 -7.59 -9.34
C LYS A 54 -8.85 -7.54 -7.84
N THR A 55 -9.88 -7.45 -7.03
CA THR A 55 -9.85 -7.92 -5.65
C THR A 55 -9.75 -9.44 -5.75
N ALA A 56 -8.52 -9.96 -5.74
CA ALA A 56 -8.30 -11.37 -5.50
C ALA A 56 -8.60 -11.62 -4.02
N SER A 57 -9.87 -11.79 -3.69
CA SER A 57 -10.26 -12.53 -2.50
C SER A 57 -9.68 -13.94 -2.67
N PRO A 58 -8.84 -14.46 -1.76
CA PRO A 58 -8.56 -15.88 -1.78
C PRO A 58 -9.87 -16.59 -1.40
N ALA A 59 -10.59 -17.08 -2.41
CA ALA A 59 -11.64 -18.06 -2.20
C ALA A 59 -10.97 -19.30 -1.62
N LEU A 60 -11.11 -19.52 -0.31
CA LEU A 60 -10.78 -20.81 0.30
C LEU A 60 -11.77 -21.85 -0.24
N THR A 61 -11.43 -22.50 -1.35
CA THR A 61 -12.09 -23.73 -1.78
C THR A 61 -11.58 -24.86 -0.88
N ILE A 62 -12.27 -25.11 0.23
CA ILE A 62 -12.13 -26.36 0.98
C ILE A 62 -12.77 -27.46 0.12
N THR A 63 -11.97 -28.20 -0.66
CA THR A 63 -12.43 -29.45 -1.27
C THR A 63 -12.39 -30.54 -0.21
N GLY A 64 -13.52 -30.77 0.46
CA GLY A 64 -13.68 -31.87 1.40
C GLY A 64 -14.09 -33.13 0.66
N SER A 65 -13.13 -33.95 0.25
CA SER A 65 -13.40 -35.33 -0.18
C SER A 65 -13.66 -36.18 1.07
N VAL A 66 -14.91 -36.56 1.32
CA VAL A 66 -15.24 -37.62 2.27
C VAL A 66 -15.58 -38.88 1.50
N LEU A 67 -14.67 -39.86 1.52
CA LEU A 67 -14.99 -41.29 1.39
C LEU A 67 -14.94 -41.86 2.81
N PRO A 68 -15.88 -42.75 3.17
CA PRO A 68 -15.64 -44.18 2.98
C PRO A 68 -16.71 -44.90 2.14
#